data_AF-A0A3Q9FSR0-F1
#
_entry.id   AF-A0A3Q9FSR0-F1
#
_cell.length_a   1.000
_cell.length_b   1.000
_cell.length_c   1.000
_cell.angle_alpha   90.00
_cell.angle_beta   90.00
_cell.angle_gamma   90.00
#
_symmetry.space_group_name_H-M   'P 1'
#
loop_
_entity.id
_entity.type
_entity.pdbx_description
1 polymer ?
#
loop_
_entity_poly.entity_id
_entity_poly.type
_entity_poly.pdbx_seq_one_letter_code
_entity_poly.pdbx_strand_id
1 'polypeptide(L)'
;MALQDSLQILKDSTQLASEVLDFIPPEQVDMSPSAPGWYLLGGTIILVFIIVMIRQYVHYLQNKYRRTAIQEINTVLKENPSLQEQVYKINIALKRVAITTFDRSIVAHLSGDEWINFLNEHTKQKLFKDKEADLLINGAYMKASESTNSTLSSLGQLSIKWIKNHV
;
A
#
# COMPACT_ATOMS: atom_id res chain seq x y z
N MET A 1 -56.22 66.57 -23.91
CA MET A 1 -55.30 65.56 -24.47
C MET A 1 -54.38 65.00 -23.37
N ALA A 2 -53.56 65.82 -22.70
CA ALA A 2 -52.63 65.39 -21.64
C ALA A 2 -53.25 64.60 -20.45
N LEU A 3 -54.51 64.88 -20.07
CA LEU A 3 -55.20 64.15 -18.99
C LEU A 3 -55.68 62.75 -19.41
N GLN A 4 -55.91 62.52 -20.71
CA GLN A 4 -56.34 61.21 -21.21
C GLN A 4 -55.13 60.27 -21.27
N ASP A 5 -53.98 60.81 -21.70
CA ASP A 5 -52.71 60.09 -21.78
C ASP A 5 -52.22 59.66 -20.39
N SER A 6 -52.35 60.52 -19.37
CA SER A 6 -51.98 60.17 -18.00
C SER A 6 -52.88 59.08 -17.40
N LEU A 7 -54.18 59.10 -17.69
CA LEU A 7 -55.11 58.04 -17.27
C LEU A 7 -54.82 56.70 -17.97
N GLN A 8 -54.41 56.74 -19.24
CA GLN A 8 -54.01 55.54 -19.97
C GLN A 8 -52.73 54.93 -19.39
N ILE A 9 -51.72 55.75 -19.07
CA ILE A 9 -50.47 55.31 -18.44
C ILE A 9 -50.71 54.66 -17.06
N LEU A 10 -51.64 55.20 -16.27
CA LEU A 10 -51.99 54.62 -14.97
C LEU A 10 -52.72 53.27 -15.12
N LYS A 11 -53.55 53.13 -16.15
CA LYS A 11 -54.24 51.87 -16.45
C LYS A 11 -53.27 50.80 -16.96
N ASP A 12 -52.35 51.18 -17.84
CA ASP A 12 -51.35 50.26 -18.37
C ASP A 12 -50.35 49.84 -17.28
N SER A 13 -49.94 50.75 -16.40
CA SER A 13 -49.04 50.42 -15.28
C SER A 13 -49.68 49.51 -14.22
N THR A 14 -50.98 49.66 -13.96
CA THR A 14 -51.71 48.75 -13.05
C THR A 14 -51.93 47.36 -13.66
N GLN A 15 -52.16 47.27 -14.98
CA GLN A 15 -52.23 45.98 -15.69
C GLN A 15 -50.88 45.26 -15.72
N LEU A 16 -49.79 45.98 -16.04
CA LEU A 16 -48.44 45.43 -15.97
C LEU A 16 -48.07 44.96 -14.55
N ALA A 17 -48.47 45.72 -13.52
CA ALA A 17 -48.27 45.31 -12.14
C ALA A 17 -49.03 44.03 -11.78
N SER A 18 -50.26 43.85 -12.27
CA SER A 18 -51.02 42.61 -12.06
C SER A 18 -50.41 41.40 -12.78
N GLU A 19 -49.88 41.59 -13.98
CA GLU A 19 -49.26 40.49 -14.77
C GLU A 19 -47.91 40.06 -14.18
N VAL A 20 -47.15 41.00 -13.59
CA VAL A 20 -45.91 40.70 -12.85
C VAL A 20 -46.20 40.04 -11.50
N LEU A 21 -47.32 40.38 -10.84
CA LEU A 21 -47.71 39.75 -9.57
C LEU A 21 -48.16 38.29 -9.74
N ASP A 22 -48.71 37.95 -10.91
CA ASP A 22 -49.07 36.57 -11.28
C ASP A 22 -47.85 35.70 -11.66
N PHE A 23 -46.64 36.26 -11.66
CA PHE A 23 -45.42 35.47 -11.80
C PHE A 23 -45.14 34.70 -10.50
N ILE A 24 -45.52 33.43 -10.46
CA ILE A 24 -45.07 32.49 -9.43
C ILE A 24 -43.58 32.23 -9.71
N PRO A 25 -42.64 32.74 -8.89
CA PRO A 25 -41.24 32.39 -9.06
C PRO A 25 -41.10 30.88 -8.88
N PRO A 26 -40.28 30.18 -9.69
CA PRO A 26 -39.99 28.78 -9.42
C PRO A 26 -39.46 28.67 -7.99
N GLU A 27 -39.97 27.68 -7.23
CA GLU A 27 -39.50 27.39 -5.88
C GLU A 27 -37.98 27.42 -5.88
N GLN A 28 -37.41 28.33 -5.08
CA GLN A 28 -35.98 28.46 -4.96
C GLN A 28 -35.47 27.12 -4.41
N VAL A 29 -34.60 26.45 -5.16
CA VAL A 29 -34.00 25.21 -4.69
C VAL A 29 -33.15 25.55 -3.48
N ASP A 30 -33.66 25.23 -2.30
CA ASP A 30 -32.95 25.38 -1.04
C ASP A 30 -31.70 24.49 -1.05
N MET A 31 -30.56 25.06 -1.44
CA MET A 31 -29.23 24.48 -1.34
C MET A 31 -28.72 24.52 0.11
N SER A 32 -29.62 24.31 1.08
CA SER A 32 -29.23 24.20 2.48
C SER A 32 -28.44 22.90 2.67
N PRO A 33 -27.35 22.91 3.48
CA PRO A 33 -26.61 21.70 3.87
C PRO A 33 -27.48 20.62 4.56
N SER A 34 -28.71 20.96 4.95
CA SER A 34 -29.70 20.06 5.54
C SER A 34 -30.48 19.22 4.52
N ALA A 35 -30.25 19.39 3.22
CA ALA A 35 -30.89 18.54 2.21
C ALA A 35 -30.44 17.08 2.40
N PRO A 36 -31.35 16.08 2.32
CA PRO A 36 -31.05 14.65 2.57
C PRO A 36 -29.84 14.10 1.80
N GLY A 37 -29.52 14.68 0.64
CA GLY A 37 -28.36 14.33 -0.17
C GLY A 37 -27.00 14.53 0.52
N TRP A 38 -26.88 15.48 1.46
CA TRP A 38 -25.64 15.71 2.20
C TRP A 38 -25.34 14.64 3.23
N TYR A 39 -26.37 14.05 3.85
CA TYR A 39 -26.18 12.90 4.73
C TYR A 39 -25.74 11.66 3.95
N LEU A 40 -26.30 11.46 2.75
CA LEU A 40 -25.88 10.38 1.85
C LEU A 40 -24.42 10.58 1.40
N LEU A 41 -24.05 11.80 1.02
CA LEU A 41 -22.69 12.15 0.60
C LEU A 41 -21.69 12.02 1.75
N GLY A 42 -22.01 12.59 2.91
CA GLY A 42 -21.19 12.50 4.13
C GLY A 42 -21.02 11.06 4.59
N GLY A 43 -22.10 10.28 4.61
CA GLY A 43 -22.07 8.85 4.93
C GLY A 43 -21.20 8.06 3.96
N THR A 44 -21.28 8.35 2.66
CA THR A 44 -20.44 7.71 1.64
C THR A 44 -18.97 8.04 1.84
N ILE A 45 -18.63 9.31 2.10
CA ILE A 45 -17.24 9.74 2.35
C ILE A 45 -16.68 9.04 3.59
N ILE A 46 -17.45 8.99 4.68
CA ILE A 46 -17.04 8.32 5.92
C ILE A 46 -16.83 6.83 5.67
N LEU A 47 -17.74 6.17 4.94
CA LEU A 47 -17.62 4.75 4.61
C LEU A 47 -16.36 4.46 3.80
N VAL A 48 -16.09 5.26 2.75
CA VAL A 48 -14.86 5.15 1.96
C VAL A 48 -13.63 5.36 2.83
N PHE A 49 -13.65 6.35 3.72
CA PHE A 49 -12.55 6.63 4.63
C PHE A 49 -12.26 5.45 5.58
N ILE A 50 -13.31 4.84 6.14
CA ILE A 50 -13.20 3.65 6.99
C ILE A 50 -12.62 2.48 6.20
N ILE A 51 -13.12 2.22 4.99
CA ILE A 51 -12.61 1.14 4.13
C ILE A 51 -11.13 1.33 3.83
N VAL A 52 -10.72 2.55 3.47
CA VAL A 52 -9.30 2.88 3.20
C VAL A 52 -8.45 2.66 4.45
N MET A 53 -8.90 3.13 5.62
CA MET A 53 -8.17 2.95 6.88
C MET A 53 -8.01 1.49 7.26
N ILE A 54 -9.08 0.68 7.17
CA ILE A 54 -9.03 -0.76 7.44
C ILE A 54 -8.06 -1.43 6.48
N ARG A 55 -8.15 -1.13 5.18
CA ARG A 55 -7.27 -1.72 4.16
C ARG A 55 -5.81 -1.37 4.41
N GLN A 56 -5.53 -0.12 4.77
CA GLN A 56 -4.19 0.35 5.10
C GLN A 56 -3.65 -0.30 6.37
N TYR A 57 -4.51 -0.50 7.38
CA TYR A 57 -4.15 -1.15 8.64
C TYR A 57 -3.88 -2.64 8.47
N VAL A 58 -4.72 -3.34 7.72
CA VAL A 58 -4.50 -4.75 7.35
C VAL A 58 -3.21 -4.89 6.56
N HIS A 59 -2.97 -4.02 5.58
CA HIS A 59 -1.72 -4.00 4.82
C HIS A 59 -0.50 -3.69 5.71
N TYR A 60 -0.65 -2.83 6.73
CA TYR A 60 0.40 -2.55 7.70
C TYR A 60 0.74 -3.77 8.55
N LEU A 61 -0.28 -4.45 9.07
CA LEU A 61 -0.13 -5.68 9.85
C LEU A 61 0.51 -6.81 9.02
N GLN A 62 0.04 -6.99 7.79
CA GLN A 62 0.61 -7.94 6.85
C GLN A 62 2.08 -7.61 6.54
N ASN A 63 2.50 -6.34 6.54
CA ASN A 63 3.90 -6.01 6.30
C ASN A 63 4.79 -6.04 7.55
N LYS A 64 4.26 -6.31 8.74
CA LYS A 64 5.05 -6.34 9.98
C LYS A 64 6.15 -7.40 9.91
N TYR A 65 5.82 -8.62 9.48
CA TYR A 65 6.81 -9.71 9.39
C TYR A 65 7.94 -9.37 8.41
N ARG A 66 7.62 -8.76 7.26
CA ARG A 66 8.60 -8.29 6.27
C ARG A 66 9.52 -7.23 6.86
N ARG A 67 8.96 -6.24 7.55
CA ARG A 67 9.73 -5.16 8.21
C ARG A 67 10.68 -5.70 9.27
N THR A 68 10.20 -6.60 10.13
CA THR A 68 11.02 -7.24 11.16
C THR A 68 12.18 -8.04 10.54
N ALA A 69 11.92 -8.84 9.51
CA ALA A 69 12.97 -9.61 8.84
C ALA A 69 14.03 -8.71 8.16
N ILE A 70 13.60 -7.62 7.50
CA ILE A 70 14.51 -6.65 6.88
C ILE A 70 15.35 -5.94 7.96
N GLN A 71 14.74 -5.57 9.08
CA GLN A 71 15.47 -4.97 10.20
C GLN A 71 16.53 -5.93 10.76
N GLU A 72 16.18 -7.19 10.97
CA GLU A 72 17.14 -8.21 11.43
C GLU A 72 18.31 -8.37 10.48
N ILE A 73 18.08 -8.47 9.16
CA ILE A 73 19.17 -8.57 8.17
C ILE A 73 20.08 -7.34 8.25
N ASN A 74 19.52 -6.13 8.29
CA ASN A 74 20.32 -4.91 8.40
C ASN A 74 21.13 -4.86 9.71
N THR A 75 20.54 -5.28 10.82
CA THR A 75 21.24 -5.35 12.12
C THR A 75 22.41 -6.32 12.05
N VAL A 76 22.20 -7.51 11.49
CA VAL A 76 23.25 -8.53 11.34
C VAL A 76 24.41 -8.04 10.48
N LEU A 77 24.12 -7.39 9.35
CA LEU A 77 25.15 -6.81 8.48
C LEU A 77 25.92 -5.67 9.19
N LYS A 78 25.26 -4.93 10.08
CA LYS A 78 25.87 -3.82 10.82
C LYS A 78 26.72 -4.29 12.00
N GLU A 79 26.22 -5.25 12.76
CA GLU A 79 26.93 -5.86 13.90
C GLU A 79 28.14 -6.67 13.43
N ASN A 80 28.11 -7.16 12.19
CA ASN A 80 29.17 -7.90 11.54
C ASN A 80 29.75 -9.03 12.43
N PRO A 81 28.90 -9.95 12.94
CA PRO A 81 29.37 -11.11 13.70
C PRO A 81 30.13 -12.09 12.79
N SER A 82 30.44 -13.31 13.26
CA SER A 82 31.10 -14.32 12.42
C SER A 82 30.34 -14.57 11.11
N LEU A 83 31.06 -14.89 10.03
CA LEU A 83 30.46 -15.18 8.72
C LEU A 83 29.31 -16.18 8.82
N GLN A 84 29.55 -17.27 9.54
CA GLN A 84 28.61 -18.37 9.73
C GLN A 84 27.34 -17.88 10.43
N GLU A 85 27.49 -17.05 11.46
CA GLU A 85 26.36 -16.47 12.19
C GLU A 85 25.57 -15.50 11.30
N GLN A 86 26.24 -14.69 10.47
CA GLN A 86 25.56 -13.79 9.55
C GLN A 86 24.73 -14.56 8.52
N VAL A 87 25.34 -15.55 7.85
CA VAL A 87 24.65 -16.42 6.88
C VAL A 87 23.46 -17.12 7.53
N TYR A 88 23.66 -17.70 8.72
CA TYR A 88 22.62 -18.39 9.46
C TYR A 88 21.44 -17.48 9.79
N LYS A 89 21.69 -16.29 10.34
CA LYS A 89 20.63 -15.33 10.69
C LYS A 89 19.88 -14.82 9.45
N ILE A 90 20.59 -14.56 8.34
CA ILE A 90 19.96 -14.19 7.07
C ILE A 90 19.07 -15.32 6.54
N ASN A 91 19.57 -16.56 6.56
CA ASN A 91 18.81 -17.72 6.08
C ASN A 91 17.55 -17.96 6.95
N ILE A 92 17.66 -17.85 8.28
CA ILE A 92 16.51 -17.92 9.19
C ILE A 92 15.48 -16.83 8.89
N ALA A 93 15.93 -15.59 8.67
CA ALA A 93 15.01 -14.50 8.33
C ALA A 93 14.24 -14.80 7.04
N LEU A 94 14.91 -15.30 6.00
CA LEU A 94 14.27 -15.74 4.75
C LEU A 94 13.29 -16.89 4.98
N LYS A 95 13.70 -17.94 5.69
CA LYS A 95 12.85 -19.09 6.01
C LYS A 95 11.59 -18.69 6.77
N ARG A 96 11.72 -17.80 7.76
CA ARG A 96 10.57 -17.30 8.52
C ARG A 96 9.61 -16.51 7.65
N VAL A 97 10.12 -15.64 6.76
CA VAL A 97 9.30 -14.88 5.80
C VAL A 97 8.58 -15.84 4.84
N ALA A 98 9.29 -16.86 4.34
CA ALA A 98 8.71 -17.86 3.47
C ALA A 98 7.62 -18.69 4.19
N ILE A 99 7.86 -19.21 5.40
CA ILE A 99 6.85 -19.95 6.17
C ILE A 99 5.64 -19.07 6.55
N THR A 100 5.84 -17.76 6.71
CA THR A 100 4.72 -16.84 7.00
C THR A 100 3.86 -16.58 5.76
N THR A 101 4.45 -16.69 4.57
CA THR A 101 3.77 -16.36 3.30
C THR A 101 3.24 -17.60 2.58
N PHE A 102 3.92 -18.73 2.73
CA PHE A 102 3.64 -20.01 2.09
C PHE A 102 3.40 -21.09 3.14
N ASP A 103 2.80 -22.21 2.74
CA ASP A 103 2.53 -23.32 3.66
C ASP A 103 3.82 -23.87 4.29
N ARG A 104 3.79 -24.01 5.63
CA ARG A 104 4.92 -24.55 6.41
C ARG A 104 5.35 -25.93 5.93
N SER A 105 4.39 -26.78 5.53
CA SER A 105 4.67 -28.13 5.03
C SER A 105 5.54 -28.11 3.77
N ILE A 106 5.39 -27.08 2.93
CA ILE A 106 6.16 -26.89 1.70
C ILE A 106 7.55 -26.34 2.02
N VAL A 107 7.66 -25.33 2.89
CA VAL A 107 8.92 -24.59 3.05
C VAL A 107 9.89 -25.23 4.07
N ALA A 108 9.36 -25.89 5.10
CA ALA A 108 10.18 -26.32 6.25
C ALA A 108 11.21 -27.40 5.91
N HIS A 109 10.92 -28.25 4.92
CA HIS A 109 11.81 -29.35 4.52
C HIS A 109 12.84 -28.93 3.48
N LEU A 110 12.64 -27.81 2.77
CA LEU A 110 13.54 -27.38 1.69
C LEU A 110 14.91 -27.02 2.27
N SER A 111 15.96 -27.54 1.67
CA SER A 111 17.36 -27.23 2.01
C SER A 111 18.22 -27.30 0.77
N GLY A 112 19.47 -26.82 0.84
CA GLY A 112 20.39 -26.87 -0.29
C GLY A 112 19.84 -26.20 -1.54
N ASP A 113 19.97 -26.87 -2.68
CA ASP A 113 19.51 -26.39 -3.98
C ASP A 113 17.98 -26.23 -4.07
N GLU A 114 17.21 -27.11 -3.42
CA GLU A 114 15.75 -27.01 -3.41
C GLU A 114 15.29 -25.69 -2.77
N TRP A 115 16.00 -25.26 -1.73
CA TRP A 115 15.73 -23.98 -1.08
C TRP A 115 16.04 -22.80 -1.99
N ILE A 116 17.16 -22.83 -2.72
CA ILE A 116 17.53 -21.77 -3.67
C ILE A 116 16.55 -21.71 -4.84
N ASN A 117 16.14 -22.86 -5.35
CA ASN A 117 15.14 -22.96 -6.42
C ASN A 117 13.82 -22.33 -5.98
N PHE A 118 13.32 -22.70 -4.81
CA PHE A 118 12.12 -22.12 -4.24
C PHE A 118 12.20 -20.58 -4.13
N LEU A 119 13.30 -20.04 -3.60
CA LEU A 119 13.48 -18.59 -3.49
C LEU A 119 13.42 -17.91 -4.87
N ASN A 120 14.08 -18.49 -5.85
CA ASN A 120 14.14 -17.95 -7.21
C ASN A 120 12.81 -18.08 -7.97
N GLU A 121 12.00 -19.10 -7.69
CA GLU A 121 10.68 -19.30 -8.30
C GLU A 121 9.65 -18.27 -7.82
N HIS A 122 9.73 -17.87 -6.55
CA HIS A 122 8.79 -16.92 -5.94
C HIS A 122 9.17 -15.45 -6.18
N THR A 123 9.99 -15.17 -7.20
CA THR A 123 10.35 -13.82 -7.63
C THR A 123 10.41 -13.73 -9.15
N LYS A 124 10.11 -12.54 -9.69
CA LYS A 124 10.16 -12.30 -11.16
C LYS A 124 11.56 -12.47 -11.76
N GLN A 125 12.60 -12.36 -10.94
CA GLN A 125 14.00 -12.47 -11.36
C GLN A 125 14.70 -13.43 -10.42
N LYS A 126 15.48 -14.37 -10.95
CA LYS A 126 16.34 -15.24 -10.14
C LYS A 126 17.38 -14.36 -9.41
N LEU A 127 17.19 -14.16 -8.10
CA LEU A 127 18.01 -13.28 -7.27
C LEU A 127 19.26 -13.99 -6.74
N PHE A 128 19.15 -15.27 -6.38
CA PHE A 128 20.24 -16.03 -5.78
C PHE A 128 20.87 -16.91 -6.85
N LYS A 129 22.10 -16.59 -7.24
CA LYS A 129 22.87 -17.34 -8.25
C LYS A 129 24.29 -17.58 -7.74
N ASP A 130 24.94 -18.60 -8.27
CA ASP A 130 26.37 -18.85 -8.10
C ASP A 130 26.85 -18.70 -6.65
N LYS A 131 27.54 -17.60 -6.33
CA LYS A 131 28.22 -17.38 -5.05
C LYS A 131 27.26 -17.13 -3.89
N GLU A 132 26.17 -16.40 -4.10
CA GLU A 132 25.19 -16.14 -3.04
C GLU A 132 24.36 -17.38 -2.73
N ALA A 133 24.07 -18.20 -3.75
CA ALA A 133 23.46 -19.50 -3.57
C ALA A 133 24.40 -20.42 -2.78
N ASP A 134 25.67 -20.51 -3.19
CA ASP A 134 26.70 -21.28 -2.47
C ASP A 134 26.86 -20.81 -1.02
N LEU A 135 26.83 -19.50 -0.77
CA LEU A 135 26.90 -18.94 0.58
C LEU A 135 25.72 -19.38 1.46
N LEU A 136 24.50 -19.46 0.92
CA LEU A 136 23.32 -19.92 1.67
C LEU A 136 23.35 -21.41 1.98
N ILE A 137 23.96 -22.21 1.11
CA ILE A 137 24.05 -23.67 1.23
C ILE A 137 25.22 -24.07 2.13
N ASN A 138 26.41 -23.55 1.82
CA ASN A 138 27.69 -23.99 2.38
C ASN A 138 28.32 -23.00 3.35
N GLY A 139 27.74 -21.81 3.55
CA GLY A 139 28.34 -20.73 4.34
C GLY A 139 28.63 -21.08 5.80
N ALA A 140 27.98 -22.11 6.36
CA ALA A 140 28.31 -22.64 7.68
C ALA A 140 29.73 -23.25 7.76
N TYR A 141 30.27 -23.72 6.63
CA TYR A 141 31.58 -24.38 6.53
C TYR A 141 32.66 -23.50 5.88
N MET A 142 32.30 -22.33 5.36
CA MET A 142 33.23 -21.43 4.69
C MET A 142 34.06 -20.63 5.69
N LYS A 143 35.32 -20.36 5.33
CA LYS A 143 36.18 -19.45 6.09
C LYS A 143 35.99 -18.02 5.58
N ALA A 144 35.96 -17.06 6.50
CA ALA A 144 35.86 -15.65 6.14
C ALA A 144 37.07 -15.21 5.29
N SER A 145 36.78 -14.57 4.16
CA SER A 145 37.74 -13.93 3.25
C SER A 145 37.12 -12.66 2.69
N GLU A 146 37.92 -11.80 2.08
CA GLU A 146 37.43 -10.53 1.51
C GLU A 146 36.40 -10.73 0.37
N SER A 147 36.61 -11.75 -0.47
CA SER A 147 35.64 -12.16 -1.48
C SER A 147 34.34 -12.72 -0.87
N THR A 148 34.42 -13.35 0.30
CA THR A 148 33.25 -13.89 1.00
C THR A 148 32.45 -12.78 1.68
N ASN A 149 33.11 -11.77 2.26
CA ASN A 149 32.45 -10.64 2.91
C ASN A 149 31.69 -9.74 1.91
N SER A 150 32.24 -9.54 0.71
CA SER A 150 31.54 -8.83 -0.37
C SER A 150 30.32 -9.63 -0.86
N THR A 151 30.47 -10.96 -1.02
CA THR A 151 29.35 -11.87 -1.35
C THR A 151 28.28 -11.87 -0.26
N LEU A 152 28.65 -11.83 1.02
CA LEU A 152 27.72 -11.75 2.14
C LEU A 152 26.90 -10.45 2.14
N SER A 153 27.55 -9.33 1.83
CA SER A 153 26.87 -8.05 1.68
C SER A 153 25.87 -8.09 0.53
N SER A 154 26.25 -8.67 -0.61
CA SER A 154 25.35 -8.93 -1.75
C SER A 154 24.18 -9.83 -1.34
N LEU A 155 24.45 -10.93 -0.63
CA LEU A 155 23.43 -11.85 -0.14
C LEU A 155 22.40 -11.13 0.74
N GLY A 156 22.85 -10.29 1.67
CA GLY A 156 21.96 -9.51 2.52
C GLY A 156 21.06 -8.57 1.73
N GLN A 157 21.60 -7.86 0.73
CA GLN A 157 20.83 -6.98 -0.15
C GLN A 157 19.81 -7.76 -1.00
N LEU A 158 20.21 -8.88 -1.58
CA LEU A 158 19.34 -9.75 -2.37
C LEU A 158 18.24 -10.37 -1.50
N SER A 159 18.56 -10.75 -0.26
CA SER A 159 17.58 -11.24 0.72
C SER A 159 16.54 -10.18 1.04
N ILE A 160 16.96 -8.93 1.29
CA ILE A 160 16.03 -7.81 1.49
C ILE A 160 15.18 -7.59 0.24
N LYS A 161 15.78 -7.66 -0.96
CA LYS A 161 15.04 -7.51 -2.24
C LYS A 161 14.01 -8.62 -2.42
N TRP A 162 14.33 -9.86 -2.05
CA TRP A 162 13.40 -10.98 -2.07
C TRP A 162 12.23 -10.76 -1.09
N ILE A 163 12.51 -10.39 0.16
CA ILE A 163 11.49 -10.12 1.19
C ILE A 163 10.52 -9.01 0.74
N LYS A 164 11.00 -8.01 -0.01
CA LYS A 164 10.14 -6.93 -0.54
C LYS A 164 9.27 -7.37 -1.72
N ASN A 165 9.72 -8.31 -2.54
CA ASN A 165 9.11 -8.57 -3.86
C ASN A 165 8.57 -9.99 -4.06
N HIS A 166 8.70 -10.89 -3.09
CA HIS A 166 8.16 -12.24 -3.20
C HIS A 166 6.63 -12.20 -3.29
N VAL A 167 6.11 -13.01 -4.23
CA VAL A 167 4.69 -13.18 -4.57
C VAL A 167 4.13 -14.38 -3.84
#